data_AF-A0A1G0W837-F1
#
_entry.id   AF-A0A1G0W837-F1
#
_cell.length_a   1.000
_cell.length_b   1.000
_cell.length_c   1.000
_cell.angle_alpha   90.00
_cell.angle_beta   90.00
_cell.angle_gamma   90.00
#
_symmetry.space_group_name_H-M   'P 1'
#
loop_
_entity.id
_entity.type
_entity.pdbx_description
1 polymer ?
#
loop_
_entity_poly.entity_id
_entity_poly.type
_entity_poly.pdbx_seq_one_letter_code
_entity_poly.pdbx_strand_id
1 'polypeptide(L)'
;MDIVKKEIPKQFLDSIPNGIKLIKKGMDTFLVVENLFCPNGHRLMSETIQIHGMPAIKFKISDGFSNGFLFLDAFWGSHAKLYSFIPKHSESLESFDVCCPVCSTSLIVKDRCHEDGCDCTKAVQMNLPGKNRIIACARLGCPGHRIEIKEMPQGISETLSEINFYVESFDDTSDFRGV
;
A
#
# COMPACT_ATOMS: atom_id res chain seq x y z
N MET A 1 21.33 2.64 3.44
CA MET A 1 20.38 3.44 2.67
C MET A 1 19.89 4.52 3.61
N ASP A 2 20.19 5.78 3.33
CA ASP A 2 19.71 6.87 4.18
C ASP A 2 18.22 7.08 3.92
N ILE A 3 17.40 6.96 4.96
CA ILE A 3 15.95 7.20 4.86
C ILE A 3 15.76 8.71 4.76
N VAL A 4 15.52 9.20 3.53
CA VAL A 4 15.13 10.59 3.33
C VAL A 4 13.67 10.72 3.74
N LYS A 5 13.44 11.30 4.92
CA LYS A 5 12.10 11.62 5.39
C LYS A 5 11.52 12.73 4.50
N LYS A 6 10.60 12.37 3.61
CA LYS A 6 9.86 13.29 2.76
C LYS A 6 8.71 13.91 3.56
N GLU A 7 8.60 15.23 3.56
CA GLU A 7 7.48 15.92 4.19
C GLU A 7 6.20 15.79 3.37
N ILE A 8 5.05 15.69 4.06
CA ILE A 8 3.74 15.67 3.39
C ILE A 8 3.43 17.08 2.90
N PRO A 9 3.13 17.29 1.60
CA PRO A 9 2.86 18.61 1.06
C PRO A 9 1.69 19.31 1.77
N LYS A 10 1.85 20.60 2.12
CA LYS A 10 0.79 21.38 2.80
C LYS A 10 -0.55 21.34 2.06
N GLN A 11 -0.54 21.45 0.73
CA GLN A 11 -1.75 21.37 -0.10
C GLN A 11 -2.51 20.05 0.07
N PHE A 12 -1.80 18.95 0.32
CA PHE A 12 -2.43 17.67 0.61
C PHE A 12 -3.08 17.68 2.01
N LEU A 13 -2.41 18.28 3.00
CA LEU A 13 -2.94 18.42 4.36
C LEU A 13 -4.22 19.26 4.41
N ASP A 14 -4.33 20.28 3.55
CA ASP A 14 -5.49 21.16 3.48
C ASP A 14 -6.74 20.47 2.89
N SER A 15 -6.58 19.32 2.22
CA SER A 15 -7.69 18.63 1.52
C SER A 15 -7.44 17.13 1.42
N ILE A 16 -7.26 16.47 2.56
CA ILE A 16 -7.00 15.02 2.62
C ILE A 16 -8.18 14.26 1.98
N PRO A 17 -7.94 13.44 0.94
CA PRO A 17 -9.01 12.72 0.28
C PRO A 17 -9.58 11.62 1.19
N ASN A 18 -10.87 11.35 1.05
CA ASN A 18 -11.54 10.25 1.74
C ASN A 18 -10.78 8.93 1.53
N GLY A 19 -10.74 8.11 2.59
CA GLY A 19 -10.01 6.84 2.59
C GLY A 19 -8.55 6.95 2.99
N ILE A 20 -8.08 8.15 3.32
CA ILE A 20 -6.77 8.42 3.89
C ILE A 20 -6.94 9.28 5.15
N LYS A 21 -6.12 9.02 6.17
CA LYS A 21 -5.98 9.88 7.34
C LYS A 21 -4.52 10.17 7.66
N LEU A 22 -4.35 11.10 8.59
CA LEU A 22 -3.06 11.38 9.21
C LEU A 22 -3.06 10.86 10.65
N ILE A 23 -1.97 10.21 11.03
CA ILE A 23 -1.72 9.85 12.43
C ILE A 23 -0.44 10.54 12.89
N LYS A 24 -0.46 11.12 14.08
CA LYS A 24 0.73 11.70 14.72
C LYS A 24 1.33 10.71 15.71
N LYS A 25 2.66 10.53 15.66
CA LYS A 25 3.44 9.83 16.70
C LYS A 25 4.66 10.67 17.02
N GLY A 26 4.70 11.22 18.24
CA GLY A 26 5.72 12.20 18.62
C GLY A 26 5.67 13.45 17.73
N MET A 27 6.80 13.77 17.09
CA MET A 27 6.91 14.89 16.14
C MET A 27 6.58 14.50 14.69
N ASP A 28 6.29 13.23 14.44
CA ASP A 28 6.12 12.69 13.10
C ASP A 28 4.65 12.58 12.74
N THR A 29 4.35 12.87 11.48
CA THR A 29 3.01 12.70 10.90
C THR A 29 3.09 11.64 9.80
N PHE A 30 2.23 10.64 9.91
CA PHE A 30 2.17 9.51 8.99
C PHE A 30 0.88 9.54 8.20
N LEU A 31 0.99 9.17 6.93
CA LEU A 31 -0.15 8.94 6.06
C LEU A 31 -0.62 7.50 6.22
N VAL A 32 -1.90 7.31 6.50
CA VAL A 32 -2.49 5.97 6.71
C VAL A 32 -3.71 5.79 5.84
N VAL A 33 -3.71 4.70 5.09
CA VAL A 33 -4.81 4.32 4.21
C VAL A 33 -5.88 3.59 5.01
N GLU A 34 -7.10 4.14 5.06
CA GLU A 34 -8.20 3.59 5.85
C GLU A 34 -9.22 2.81 5.02
N ASN A 35 -9.34 3.15 3.73
CA ASN A 35 -10.31 2.53 2.84
C ASN A 35 -9.72 2.33 1.46
N LEU A 36 -9.56 1.08 1.07
CA LEU A 36 -9.25 0.67 -0.29
C LEU A 36 -10.34 -0.23 -0.81
N PHE A 37 -10.55 -0.17 -2.13
CA PHE A 37 -11.57 -0.92 -2.82
C PHE A 37 -11.02 -1.62 -4.05
N CYS A 38 -11.57 -2.78 -4.37
CA CYS A 38 -11.35 -3.41 -5.65
C CYS A 38 -12.13 -2.67 -6.77
N PRO A 39 -11.91 -3.01 -8.05
CA PRO A 39 -12.69 -2.45 -9.16
C PRO A 39 -14.21 -2.62 -9.04
N ASN A 40 -14.66 -3.65 -8.32
CA ASN A 40 -16.08 -3.93 -8.08
C ASN A 40 -16.63 -3.28 -6.79
N GLY A 41 -15.84 -2.44 -6.09
CA GLY A 41 -16.31 -1.69 -4.91
C GLY A 41 -16.27 -2.45 -3.58
N HIS A 42 -15.74 -3.67 -3.51
CA HIS A 42 -15.54 -4.37 -2.23
C HIS A 42 -14.35 -3.79 -1.47
N ARG A 43 -14.52 -3.58 -0.15
CA ARG A 43 -13.46 -3.09 0.74
C ARG A 43 -12.33 -4.13 0.83
N LEU A 44 -11.09 -3.66 0.75
CA LEU A 44 -9.86 -4.46 0.80
C LEU A 44 -9.18 -4.39 2.17
N MET A 45 -9.79 -3.77 3.17
CA MET A 45 -9.23 -3.70 4.52
C MET A 45 -9.65 -4.91 5.34
N SER A 46 -8.72 -5.50 6.09
CA SER A 46 -8.96 -6.65 6.95
C SER A 46 -9.71 -6.25 8.22
N GLU A 47 -10.72 -7.01 8.59
CA GLU A 47 -11.46 -6.79 9.85
C GLU A 47 -10.75 -7.41 11.06
N THR A 48 -9.86 -8.38 10.84
CA THR A 48 -9.28 -9.21 11.91
C THR A 48 -7.77 -9.09 12.05
N ILE A 49 -7.07 -8.68 11.00
CA ILE A 49 -5.61 -8.58 10.99
C ILE A 49 -5.23 -7.11 10.98
N GLN A 50 -4.39 -6.73 11.94
CA GLN A 50 -3.82 -5.40 12.03
C GLN A 50 -2.30 -5.45 11.90
N ILE A 51 -1.73 -4.43 11.27
CA ILE A 51 -0.28 -4.17 11.26
C ILE A 51 -0.11 -2.76 11.81
N HIS A 52 0.79 -2.60 12.79
CA HIS A 52 1.00 -1.34 13.52
C HIS A 52 -0.30 -0.72 14.06
N GLY A 53 -1.20 -1.56 14.60
CA GLY A 53 -2.47 -1.14 15.19
C GLY A 53 -3.54 -0.69 14.18
N MET A 54 -3.27 -0.81 12.88
CA MET A 54 -4.18 -0.41 11.81
C MET A 54 -4.67 -1.63 11.02
N PRO A 55 -5.96 -1.68 10.61
CA PRO A 55 -6.48 -2.72 9.71
C PRO A 55 -5.58 -2.91 8.49
N ALA A 56 -5.05 -4.11 8.30
CA ALA A 56 -4.16 -4.41 7.20
C ALA A 56 -4.91 -4.47 5.87
N ILE A 57 -4.25 -4.12 4.77
CA ILE A 57 -4.80 -4.29 3.41
C ILE A 57 -4.71 -5.76 3.05
N LYS A 58 -5.82 -6.40 2.67
CA LYS A 58 -5.95 -7.84 2.43
C LYS A 58 -6.19 -8.15 0.96
N PHE A 59 -5.36 -9.04 0.41
CA PHE A 59 -5.57 -9.64 -0.91
C PHE A 59 -5.60 -11.16 -0.84
N LYS A 60 -6.28 -11.79 -1.79
CA LYS A 60 -6.00 -13.18 -2.13
C LYS A 60 -4.82 -13.20 -3.10
N ILE A 61 -3.81 -14.02 -2.82
CA ILE A 61 -2.66 -14.20 -3.71
C ILE A 61 -2.44 -15.67 -4.03
N SER A 62 -1.87 -15.94 -5.21
CA SER A 62 -1.41 -17.27 -5.60
C SER A 62 -0.12 -17.18 -6.43
N ASP A 63 0.80 -18.13 -6.19
CA ASP A 63 2.02 -18.35 -6.98
C ASP A 63 1.89 -19.56 -7.92
N GLY A 64 0.67 -20.02 -8.21
CA GLY A 64 0.39 -21.22 -9.00
C GLY A 64 0.55 -22.54 -8.24
N PHE A 65 1.32 -22.57 -7.14
CA PHE A 65 1.56 -23.77 -6.32
C PHE A 65 0.85 -23.70 -4.96
N SER A 66 0.74 -22.50 -4.44
CA SER A 66 0.19 -22.14 -3.15
C SER A 66 -0.80 -20.99 -3.33
N ASN A 67 -1.79 -20.95 -2.46
CA ASN A 67 -2.73 -19.85 -2.39
C ASN A 67 -2.97 -19.46 -0.93
N GLY A 68 -3.30 -18.20 -0.73
CA GLY A 68 -3.59 -17.68 0.59
C GLY A 68 -3.88 -16.20 0.55
N PHE A 69 -3.63 -15.54 1.67
CA PHE A 69 -3.82 -14.12 1.83
C PHE A 69 -2.49 -13.40 2.06
N LEU A 70 -2.36 -12.24 1.42
CA LEU A 70 -1.34 -11.23 1.70
C LEU A 70 -2.01 -10.12 2.52
N PHE A 71 -1.36 -9.72 3.60
CA PHE A 71 -1.72 -8.56 4.40
C PHE A 71 -0.61 -7.54 4.31
N LEU A 72 -0.91 -6.34 3.80
CA LEU A 72 0.03 -5.22 3.76
C LEU A 72 -0.32 -4.20 4.84
N ASP A 73 0.70 -3.48 5.29
CA ASP A 73 0.51 -2.36 6.20
C ASP A 73 -0.33 -1.23 5.57
N ALA A 74 -1.08 -0.53 6.40
CA ALA A 74 -1.90 0.61 5.99
C ALA A 74 -1.11 1.93 6.00
N PHE A 75 0.03 1.98 6.68
CA PHE A 75 0.93 3.13 6.66
C PHE A 75 1.58 3.27 5.28
N TRP A 76 1.32 4.39 4.61
CA TRP A 76 1.89 4.68 3.31
C TRP A 76 3.42 4.75 3.40
N GLY A 77 4.11 4.07 2.48
CA GLY A 77 5.57 3.96 2.49
C GLY A 77 6.11 2.83 3.37
N SER A 78 5.28 2.14 4.17
CA SER A 78 5.69 0.97 4.93
C SER A 78 5.76 -0.28 4.05
N HIS A 79 6.77 -1.11 4.30
CA HIS A 79 7.01 -2.37 3.57
C HIS A 79 6.64 -3.62 4.38
N ALA A 80 6.07 -3.41 5.57
CA ALA A 80 5.63 -4.47 6.47
C ALA A 80 4.45 -5.26 5.87
N LYS A 81 4.53 -6.59 5.97
CA LYS A 81 3.57 -7.50 5.36
C LYS A 81 3.56 -8.85 6.06
N LEU A 82 2.41 -9.53 6.01
CA LEU A 82 2.20 -10.86 6.54
C LEU A 82 1.58 -11.76 5.47
N TYR A 83 1.92 -13.05 5.52
CA TYR A 83 1.36 -14.07 4.64
C TYR A 83 0.59 -15.08 5.48
N SER A 84 -0.54 -15.57 4.97
CA SER A 84 -1.26 -16.70 5.58
C SER A 84 -0.67 -18.06 5.20
N PHE A 85 0.44 -18.09 4.48
CA PHE A 85 1.14 -19.27 3.99
C PHE A 85 2.63 -18.95 3.85
N ILE A 86 3.46 -19.98 3.65
CA ILE A 86 4.88 -19.81 3.35
C ILE A 86 5.03 -19.81 1.82
N PRO A 87 5.38 -18.67 1.18
CA PRO A 87 5.62 -18.66 -0.26
C PRO A 87 6.77 -19.60 -0.59
N LYS A 88 6.55 -20.55 -1.50
CA LYS A 88 7.57 -21.56 -1.85
C LYS A 88 8.62 -21.02 -2.82
N HIS A 89 8.29 -19.93 -3.52
CA HIS A 89 9.16 -19.26 -4.46
C HIS A 89 9.35 -17.80 -4.05
N SER A 90 10.14 -17.56 -3.01
CA SER A 90 10.54 -16.19 -2.63
C SER A 90 11.55 -15.57 -3.61
N GLU A 91 12.15 -16.37 -4.51
CA GLU A 91 13.27 -15.96 -5.36
C GLU A 91 12.97 -15.96 -6.87
N SER A 92 11.82 -16.47 -7.32
CA SER A 92 11.47 -16.41 -8.76
C SER A 92 10.78 -15.09 -9.09
N LEU A 93 11.28 -14.43 -10.13
CA LEU A 93 10.86 -13.17 -10.77
C LEU A 93 9.39 -13.11 -11.26
N GLU A 94 8.57 -14.12 -10.97
CA GLU A 94 7.21 -14.23 -11.50
C GLU A 94 6.20 -13.44 -10.65
N SER A 95 5.32 -12.72 -11.36
CA SER A 95 4.25 -11.94 -10.74
C SER A 95 3.22 -12.86 -10.09
N PHE A 96 2.89 -12.62 -8.82
CA PHE A 96 1.74 -13.27 -8.18
C PHE A 96 0.44 -12.86 -8.88
N ASP A 97 -0.52 -13.80 -8.95
CA ASP A 97 -1.90 -13.42 -9.19
C ASP A 97 -2.45 -12.79 -7.91
N VAL A 98 -2.91 -11.55 -8.02
CA VAL A 98 -3.45 -10.78 -6.89
C VAL A 98 -4.91 -10.45 -7.17
N CYS A 99 -5.79 -10.91 -6.29
CA CYS A 99 -7.24 -10.81 -6.46
C CYS A 99 -7.92 -10.22 -5.22
N CYS A 100 -9.10 -9.64 -5.44
CA CYS A 100 -10.00 -9.24 -4.37
C CYS A 100 -10.38 -10.46 -3.51
N PRO A 101 -10.28 -10.40 -2.17
CA PRO A 101 -10.61 -11.53 -1.31
C PRO A 101 -12.11 -11.85 -1.26
N VAL A 102 -12.99 -10.94 -1.71
CA VAL A 102 -14.45 -11.10 -1.67
C VAL A 102 -15.01 -11.64 -2.98
N CYS A 103 -14.69 -10.99 -4.11
CA CYS A 103 -15.25 -11.35 -5.42
C CYS A 103 -14.26 -12.03 -6.37
N SER A 104 -13.01 -12.23 -5.94
CA SER A 104 -11.94 -12.84 -6.75
C SER A 104 -11.60 -12.11 -8.06
N THR A 105 -12.12 -10.90 -8.30
CA THR A 105 -11.69 -10.09 -9.44
C THR A 105 -10.20 -9.79 -9.36
N SER A 106 -9.53 -9.84 -10.50
CA SER A 106 -8.10 -9.51 -10.58
C SER A 106 -7.88 -8.05 -10.23
N LEU A 107 -6.84 -7.79 -9.45
CA LEU A 107 -6.33 -6.45 -9.15
C LEU A 107 -5.13 -6.10 -10.03
N ILE A 108 -4.68 -7.03 -10.88
CA ILE A 108 -3.53 -6.85 -11.76
C ILE A 108 -3.92 -6.01 -12.98
N VAL A 109 -3.16 -4.95 -13.22
CA VAL A 109 -3.24 -4.09 -14.41
C VAL A 109 -1.90 -4.06 -15.15
N LYS A 110 -1.92 -3.69 -16.44
CA LYS A 110 -0.70 -3.41 -17.20
C LYS A 110 -0.20 -2.03 -16.83
N ASP A 111 0.95 -1.98 -16.19
CA ASP A 111 1.59 -0.76 -15.73
C ASP A 111 3.08 -1.03 -15.46
N ARG A 112 3.96 -0.23 -16.05
CA ARG A 112 5.41 -0.43 -15.93
C ARG A 112 5.90 0.16 -14.63
N CYS A 113 6.68 -0.60 -13.86
CA CYS A 113 7.32 -0.10 -12.66
C CYS A 113 8.32 1.02 -12.99
N HIS A 114 8.38 2.05 -12.14
CA HIS A 114 9.29 3.19 -12.30
C HIS A 114 10.53 3.10 -11.40
N GLU A 115 10.66 2.05 -10.59
CA GLU A 115 11.85 1.82 -9.77
C GLU A 115 13.03 1.38 -10.65
N ASP A 116 14.20 1.96 -10.37
CA ASP A 116 15.44 1.57 -11.02
C ASP A 116 15.74 0.08 -10.78
N GLY A 117 16.07 -0.64 -11.86
CA GLY A 117 16.31 -2.08 -11.82
C GLY A 117 15.05 -2.95 -11.82
N CYS A 118 13.85 -2.37 -11.93
CA CYS A 118 12.61 -3.12 -12.09
C CYS A 118 12.05 -3.03 -13.52
N ASP A 119 11.99 -4.17 -14.21
CA ASP A 119 11.40 -4.35 -15.55
C ASP A 119 9.97 -4.92 -15.51
N CYS A 120 9.33 -4.94 -14.33
CA CYS A 120 7.96 -5.44 -14.21
C CYS A 120 6.97 -4.53 -14.98
N THR A 121 6.08 -5.16 -15.75
CA THR A 121 5.04 -4.48 -16.55
C THR A 121 3.63 -4.68 -16.00
N LYS A 122 3.54 -5.20 -14.77
CA LYS A 122 2.29 -5.45 -14.06
C LYS A 122 2.30 -4.71 -12.72
N ALA A 123 1.15 -4.17 -12.35
CA ALA A 123 0.93 -3.57 -11.05
C ALA A 123 -0.38 -4.07 -10.43
N VAL A 124 -0.45 -4.00 -9.11
CA VAL A 124 -1.67 -4.16 -8.32
C VAL A 124 -2.32 -2.78 -8.20
N GLN A 125 -3.51 -2.61 -8.78
CA GLN A 125 -4.29 -1.39 -8.65
C GLN A 125 -5.37 -1.53 -7.58
N MET A 126 -5.42 -0.54 -6.69
CA MET A 126 -6.45 -0.39 -5.67
C MET A 126 -7.10 0.98 -5.81
N ASN A 127 -8.40 1.05 -5.57
CA ASN A 127 -9.13 2.31 -5.66
C ASN A 127 -9.29 2.91 -4.27
N LEU A 128 -8.94 4.18 -4.16
CA LEU A 128 -9.37 5.04 -3.07
C LEU A 128 -10.73 5.67 -3.46
N PRO A 129 -11.51 6.18 -2.49
CA PRO A 129 -12.66 7.03 -2.79
C PRO A 129 -12.32 8.19 -3.75
N GLY A 130 -13.32 8.65 -4.52
CA GLY A 130 -13.16 9.87 -5.34
C GLY A 130 -12.30 9.72 -6.59
N LYS A 131 -12.36 8.57 -7.29
CA LYS A 131 -11.55 8.23 -8.48
C LYS A 131 -10.03 8.21 -8.24
N ASN A 132 -9.60 8.32 -6.99
CA ASN A 132 -8.21 8.23 -6.57
C ASN A 132 -7.74 6.76 -6.59
N ARG A 133 -6.42 6.54 -6.71
CA ARG A 133 -5.87 5.19 -6.89
C ARG A 133 -4.54 5.04 -6.15
N ILE A 134 -4.26 3.81 -5.75
CA ILE A 134 -2.92 3.35 -5.36
C ILE A 134 -2.51 2.26 -6.34
N ILE A 135 -1.28 2.35 -6.80
CA ILE A 135 -0.69 1.40 -7.76
C ILE A 135 0.63 0.92 -7.18
N ALA A 136 0.77 -0.39 -6.98
CA ALA A 136 1.98 -1.01 -6.44
C ALA A 136 2.54 -2.03 -7.42
N CYS A 137 3.85 -2.15 -7.53
CA CYS A 137 4.49 -3.13 -8.39
C CYS A 137 4.04 -4.55 -8.04
N ALA A 138 3.70 -5.37 -9.05
CA ALA A 138 3.28 -6.75 -8.83
C ALA A 138 4.47 -7.72 -8.58
N ARG A 139 5.70 -7.25 -8.73
CA ARG A 139 6.91 -8.03 -8.41
C ARG A 139 7.10 -8.08 -6.90
N LEU A 140 7.22 -9.29 -6.37
CA LEU A 140 7.55 -9.50 -4.97
C LEU A 140 8.91 -8.86 -4.64
N GLY A 141 8.94 -8.07 -3.56
CA GLY A 141 10.16 -7.42 -3.08
C GLY A 141 10.52 -6.11 -3.79
N CYS A 142 9.79 -5.71 -4.84
CA CYS A 142 9.97 -4.39 -5.43
C CYS A 142 9.28 -3.33 -4.54
N PRO A 143 9.97 -2.22 -4.20
CA PRO A 143 9.39 -1.17 -3.36
C PRO A 143 8.45 -0.23 -4.12
N GLY A 144 8.37 -0.35 -5.45
CA GLY A 144 7.68 0.60 -6.32
C GLY A 144 6.21 0.70 -6.02
N HIS A 145 5.76 1.90 -5.66
CA HIS A 145 4.38 2.23 -5.40
C HIS A 145 4.12 3.71 -5.71
N ARG A 146 2.87 4.05 -6.04
CA ARG A 146 2.44 5.42 -6.25
C ARG A 146 0.99 5.63 -5.88
N ILE A 147 0.68 6.86 -5.52
CA ILE A 147 -0.66 7.33 -5.23
C ILE A 147 -1.05 8.36 -6.27
N GLU A 148 -2.26 8.24 -6.79
CA GLU A 148 -2.83 9.16 -7.79
C GLU A 148 -4.08 9.81 -7.19
N ILE A 149 -3.97 11.10 -6.86
CA ILE A 149 -5.08 11.91 -6.36
C ILE A 149 -5.62 12.79 -7.49
N LYS A 150 -6.82 12.48 -7.97
CA LYS A 150 -7.39 13.05 -9.21
C LYS A 150 -7.64 14.55 -9.12
N GLU A 151 -8.04 15.03 -7.94
CA GLU A 151 -8.41 16.42 -7.68
C GLU A 151 -7.21 17.28 -7.20
N MET A 152 -5.98 16.75 -7.30
CA MET A 152 -4.76 17.47 -6.93
C MET A 152 -3.77 17.57 -8.09
N PRO A 153 -2.86 18.57 -8.08
CA PRO A 153 -1.78 18.65 -9.04
C PRO A 153 -0.90 17.40 -9.03
N GLN A 154 -0.43 16.98 -10.20
CA GLN A 154 0.38 15.77 -10.36
C GLN A 154 1.63 15.76 -9.45
N GLY A 155 2.30 16.91 -9.29
CA GLY A 155 3.49 17.02 -8.43
C GLY A 155 3.24 16.69 -6.95
N ILE A 156 2.00 16.83 -6.47
CA ILE A 156 1.62 16.41 -5.11
C ILE A 156 1.58 14.88 -5.03
N SER A 157 0.95 14.23 -6.00
CA SER A 157 0.91 12.76 -6.10
C SER A 157 2.32 12.16 -6.23
N GLU A 158 3.19 12.79 -7.02
CA GLU A 158 4.60 12.39 -7.17
C GLU A 158 5.36 12.52 -5.85
N THR A 159 5.26 13.66 -5.17
CA THR A 159 5.93 13.88 -3.87
C THR A 159 5.46 12.86 -2.82
N LEU A 160 4.16 12.56 -2.78
CA LEU A 160 3.63 11.54 -1.87
C LEU A 160 4.15 10.15 -2.23
N SER A 161 4.28 9.83 -3.51
CA SER A 161 4.73 8.50 -3.98
C SER A 161 6.19 8.21 -3.62
N GLU A 162 7.00 9.24 -3.37
CA GLU A 162 8.38 9.10 -2.94
C GLU A 162 8.51 8.79 -1.43
N ILE A 163 7.43 8.90 -0.67
CA ILE A 163 7.43 8.62 0.76
C ILE A 163 7.64 7.11 0.99
N ASN A 164 8.80 6.78 1.57
CA ASN A 164 9.13 5.44 2.05
C ASN A 164 9.52 5.52 3.53
N PHE A 165 9.03 4.58 4.34
CA PHE A 165 9.35 4.46 5.75
C PHE A 165 9.82 3.05 6.07
N TYR A 166 10.98 2.98 6.72
CA TYR A 166 11.44 1.77 7.40
C TYR A 166 11.12 1.89 8.87
N VAL A 167 10.27 0.99 9.35
CA VAL A 167 9.94 0.87 10.75
C VAL A 167 11.01 0.00 11.41
N GLU A 168 12.13 0.59 11.81
CA GLU A 168 13.12 -0.11 12.64
C GLU A 168 12.83 0.04 14.16
N SER A 169 11.81 0.82 14.54
CA SER A 169 11.61 1.24 15.93
C SER A 169 10.14 1.50 16.32
N PHE A 170 9.24 0.57 15.98
CA PHE A 170 7.94 0.47 16.67
C PHE A 170 7.98 -0.63 17.73
N ASP A 171 8.86 -0.45 18.72
CA ASP A 171 8.56 -0.94 20.06
C ASP A 171 7.49 0.02 20.67
N ASP A 172 6.56 -0.55 21.40
CA ASP A 172 5.36 0.03 22.02
C ASP A 172 4.14 0.34 21.11
N THR A 173 3.15 -0.51 21.33
CA THR A 173 1.84 -0.62 20.66
C THR A 173 0.77 0.34 21.22
N SER A 174 1.14 1.38 21.97
CA SER A 174 0.17 2.16 22.77
C SER A 174 -0.15 3.60 22.33
N ASP A 175 0.54 4.18 21.34
CA ASP A 175 0.52 5.65 21.16
C ASP A 175 0.01 6.21 19.81
N PHE A 176 -0.88 5.50 19.13
CA PHE A 176 -1.56 6.08 17.96
C PHE A 176 -2.79 6.89 18.39
N ARG A 177 -2.66 8.22 18.44
CA ARG A 177 -3.80 9.13 18.59
C ARG A 177 -4.18 9.70 17.22
N GLY A 178 -5.43 9.44 16.80
CA GLY A 178 -6.00 10.06 15.61
C GLY A 178 -6.19 11.57 15.83
N VAL A 179 -5.94 12.36 14.78
CA VAL A 179 -6.28 13.79 14.73
C VAL A 179 -7.67 13.95 14.14
#